data_AF-A0A292E2C2-F1
#
_entry.id   AF-A0A292E2C2-F1
#
_cell.length_a   1.000
_cell.length_b   1.000
_cell.length_c   1.000
_cell.angle_alpha   90.00
_cell.angle_beta   90.00
_cell.angle_gamma   90.00
#
_symmetry.space_group_name_H-M   'P 1'
#
loop_
_entity.id
_entity.type
_entity.pdbx_description
1 polymer ?
#
loop_
_entity_poly.entity_id
_entity_poly.type
_entity_poly.pdbx_seq_one_letter_code
_entity_poly.pdbx_strand_id
1 'polypeptide(L)'
;MMLVPAPAISVITIREFPLSGRSLCLTDEAGSLIGGTHKDGSPLTRSFSDGAVALKNSDGSCAAGPVDFWAAVEFAARIVEGDQRAMTEPGGGLLLATALLGASMAWPLPTAPAIAEGV
;
A
#
# COMPACT_ATOMS: atom_id res chain seq x y z
N MET A 1 14.33 13.60 23.31
CA MET A 1 14.21 12.72 22.13
C MET A 1 13.01 13.22 21.34
N MET A 2 13.23 14.06 20.33
CA MET A 2 12.14 14.63 19.52
C MET A 2 11.58 13.53 18.62
N LEU A 3 10.30 13.18 18.78
CA LEU A 3 9.58 12.44 17.75
C LEU A 3 9.50 13.36 16.53
N VAL A 4 10.27 13.04 15.49
CA VAL A 4 10.04 13.62 14.17
C VAL A 4 8.68 13.09 13.72
N PRO A 5 7.66 13.96 13.50
CA PRO A 5 6.38 13.49 12.99
C PRO A 5 6.65 12.82 11.64
N ALA A 6 6.20 11.57 11.50
CA ALA A 6 6.25 10.89 10.21
C ALA A 6 5.56 11.77 9.16
N PRO A 7 6.10 11.89 7.94
CA PRO A 7 5.48 12.69 6.90
C PRO A 7 4.03 12.21 6.72
N ALA A 8 3.08 13.12 6.97
CA ALA A 8 1.68 12.84 6.79
C ALA A 8 1.42 12.78 5.28
N ILE A 9 1.23 11.58 4.75
CA ILE A 9 0.83 11.39 3.36
C ILE A 9 -0.55 12.02 3.17
N SER A 10 -0.68 12.89 2.18
CA SER A 10 -1.99 13.40 1.77
C SER A 10 -2.80 12.27 1.19
N VAL A 11 -4.01 12.08 1.73
CA VAL A 11 -4.88 10.99 1.34
C VAL A 11 -6.34 11.42 1.27
N ILE A 12 -7.05 10.92 0.26
CA ILE A 12 -8.50 11.00 0.13
C ILE A 12 -9.13 9.75 0.74
N THR A 13 -9.97 9.91 1.77
CA THR A 13 -10.77 8.81 2.33
C THR A 13 -11.88 8.42 1.37
N ILE A 14 -11.90 7.14 0.97
CA ILE A 14 -12.93 6.55 0.11
C ILE A 14 -14.04 5.88 0.95
N ARG A 15 -13.66 5.29 2.09
CA ARG A 15 -14.59 4.56 2.95
C ARG A 15 -14.12 4.49 4.39
N GLU A 16 -15.05 4.55 5.32
CA GLU A 16 -14.81 4.28 6.74
C GLU A 16 -15.40 2.94 7.18
N PHE A 17 -14.74 2.30 8.15
CA PHE A 17 -15.15 1.05 8.77
C PHE A 17 -15.42 1.31 10.26
N PRO A 18 -16.66 1.67 10.65
CA PRO A 18 -16.95 2.18 12.00
C PRO A 18 -16.67 1.16 13.12
N LEU A 19 -16.77 -0.14 12.85
CA LEU A 19 -16.48 -1.18 13.83
C LEU A 19 -14.99 -1.27 14.19
N SER A 20 -14.10 -0.98 13.24
CA SER A 20 -12.64 -1.03 13.45
C SER A 20 -12.01 0.35 13.62
N GLY A 21 -12.76 1.42 13.35
CA GLY A 21 -12.24 2.79 13.27
C GLY A 21 -11.25 3.00 12.13
N ARG A 22 -11.18 2.06 11.17
CA ARG A 22 -10.26 2.14 10.03
C ARG A 22 -10.86 2.91 8.87
N SER A 23 -10.00 3.48 8.04
CA SER A 23 -10.41 4.14 6.79
C SER A 23 -9.60 3.60 5.61
N LEU A 24 -10.31 3.35 4.52
CA LEU A 24 -9.74 3.08 3.20
C LEU A 24 -9.50 4.41 2.51
N CYS A 25 -8.29 4.62 2.02
CA CYS A 25 -7.90 5.88 1.41
C CYS A 25 -7.12 5.65 0.10
N LEU A 26 -7.11 6.65 -0.77
CA LEU A 26 -6.13 6.79 -1.86
C LEU A 26 -5.09 7.83 -1.47
N THR A 27 -3.87 7.68 -1.95
CA THR A 27 -2.85 8.73 -1.90
C THR A 27 -3.18 9.82 -2.92
N ASP A 28 -2.89 11.06 -2.57
CA ASP A 28 -3.10 12.23 -3.44
C ASP A 28 -1.82 12.61 -4.19
N GLU A 29 -0.70 12.01 -3.80
CA GLU A 29 0.60 12.23 -4.39
C GLU A 29 1.45 10.96 -4.34
N ALA A 30 2.37 10.84 -5.29
CA ALA A 30 3.40 9.80 -5.25
C ALA A 30 4.39 10.07 -4.11
N GLY A 31 4.90 9.00 -3.51
CA GLY A 31 5.78 9.13 -2.36
C GLY A 31 6.49 7.84 -2.01
N SER A 32 7.07 7.82 -0.81
CA SER A 32 7.72 6.63 -0.29
C SER A 32 7.56 6.52 1.22
N LEU A 33 7.48 5.29 1.71
CA LEU A 33 7.39 4.97 3.14
C LEU A 33 8.37 3.88 3.52
N ILE A 34 8.77 3.90 4.79
CA ILE A 34 9.49 2.78 5.38
C ILE A 34 8.49 1.63 5.56
N GLY A 35 8.59 0.62 4.70
CA GLY A 35 7.79 -0.60 4.75
C GLY A 35 8.41 -1.71 5.61
N GLY A 36 9.58 -1.46 6.19
CA GLY A 36 10.27 -2.39 7.08
C GLY A 36 11.74 -2.01 7.27
N THR A 37 12.53 -2.99 7.70
CA THR A 37 13.97 -2.83 7.87
C THR A 37 14.66 -4.03 7.20
N HIS A 38 15.70 -3.75 6.42
CA HIS A 38 16.58 -4.77 5.89
C HIS A 38 17.29 -5.51 7.03
N LYS A 39 17.85 -6.69 6.72
CA LYS A 39 18.57 -7.52 7.71
C LYS A 39 19.81 -6.82 8.28
N ASP A 40 20.37 -5.84 7.56
CA ASP A 40 21.51 -5.02 7.98
C ASP A 40 21.10 -3.83 8.87
N GLY A 41 19.81 -3.68 9.18
CA GLY A 41 19.28 -2.58 9.97
C GLY A 41 18.95 -1.32 9.17
N SER A 42 19.19 -1.30 7.86
CA SER A 42 18.83 -0.15 7.01
C SER A 42 17.30 -0.12 6.74
N PRO A 43 16.67 1.07 6.64
CA PRO A 43 15.25 1.17 6.34
C PRO A 43 14.91 0.62 4.94
N LEU A 44 13.95 -0.31 4.87
CA LEU A 44 13.39 -0.76 3.61
C LEU A 44 12.31 0.25 3.18
N THR A 45 12.64 1.03 2.15
CA THR A 45 11.72 2.04 1.61
C THR A 45 10.90 1.45 0.48
N ARG A 46 9.58 1.65 0.50
CA ARG A 46 8.63 1.30 -0.56
C ARG A 46 8.08 2.59 -1.17
N SER A 47 8.25 2.75 -2.47
CA SER A 47 7.62 3.81 -3.25
C SER A 47 6.19 3.45 -3.63
N PHE A 48 5.34 4.45 -3.78
CA PHE A 48 3.97 4.33 -4.25
C PHE A 48 3.63 5.51 -5.16
N SER A 49 2.66 5.29 -6.04
CA SER A 49 2.18 6.27 -7.00
C SER A 49 1.09 7.16 -6.39
N ASP A 50 0.74 8.23 -7.09
CA ASP A 50 -0.55 8.91 -6.85
C ASP A 50 -1.70 7.91 -7.11
N GLY A 51 -2.74 7.96 -6.28
CA GLY A 51 -3.86 7.04 -6.32
C GLY A 51 -3.58 5.63 -5.78
N ALA A 52 -2.45 5.42 -5.10
CA ALA A 52 -2.17 4.16 -4.39
C ALA A 52 -3.15 3.98 -3.22
N VAL A 53 -3.59 2.75 -2.98
CA VAL A 53 -4.58 2.47 -1.94
C VAL A 53 -3.90 2.14 -0.62
N ALA A 54 -4.39 2.73 0.47
CA ALA A 54 -3.92 2.49 1.81
C ALA A 54 -5.08 2.19 2.77
N LEU A 55 -4.79 1.44 3.84
CA LEU A 55 -5.70 1.27 4.96
C LEU A 55 -5.10 1.96 6.18
N LYS A 56 -5.82 2.93 6.75
CA LYS A 56 -5.42 3.65 7.95
C LYS A 56 -6.14 3.11 9.19
N ASN A 57 -5.44 3.09 10.31
CA ASN A 57 -6.00 2.91 11.64
C ASN A 57 -6.63 4.21 12.15
N SER A 58 -7.38 4.12 13.24
CA SER A 58 -8.04 5.26 13.89
C SER A 58 -7.06 6.29 14.45
N ASP A 59 -5.84 5.89 14.77
CA ASP A 59 -4.74 6.76 15.20
C ASP A 59 -4.00 7.43 14.03
N GLY A 60 -4.45 7.20 12.79
CA GLY A 60 -3.84 7.73 11.58
C GLY A 60 -2.65 6.92 11.07
N SER A 61 -2.18 5.91 11.82
CA SER A 61 -1.12 5.01 11.37
C SER A 61 -1.58 4.15 10.19
N CYS A 62 -0.63 3.71 9.38
CA CYS A 62 -0.92 2.87 8.23
C CYS A 62 -1.02 1.40 8.65
N ALA A 63 -2.21 0.82 8.54
CA ALA A 63 -2.47 -0.61 8.79
C ALA A 63 -2.04 -1.50 7.63
N ALA A 64 -2.25 -1.02 6.39
CA ALA A 64 -1.74 -1.62 5.18
C ALA A 64 -1.20 -0.49 4.30
N GLY A 65 0.08 -0.61 3.95
CA GLY A 65 0.84 0.42 3.22
C GLY A 65 0.12 0.86 1.94
N PRO A 66 0.35 2.11 1.49
CA PRO A 66 0.01 2.52 0.14
C PRO A 66 0.56 1.51 -0.84
N VAL A 67 -0.32 0.90 -1.62
CA VAL A 67 0.02 -0.08 -2.62
C VAL A 67 -0.61 0.32 -3.95
N ASP A 68 0.21 0.31 -4.99
CA ASP A 68 -0.32 0.50 -6.33
C ASP A 68 -1.12 -0.75 -6.74
N PHE A 69 -2.23 -0.55 -7.44
CA PHE A 69 -3.07 -1.67 -7.87
C PHE A 69 -2.32 -2.69 -8.74
N TRP A 70 -1.41 -2.22 -9.60
CA TRP A 70 -0.57 -3.09 -10.42
C TRP A 70 0.36 -3.95 -9.55
N ALA A 71 0.98 -3.37 -8.52
CA ALA A 71 1.87 -4.09 -7.60
C ALA A 71 1.09 -5.13 -6.77
N ALA A 72 -0.16 -4.83 -6.41
CA ALA A 72 -1.05 -5.79 -5.75
C ALA A 72 -1.40 -6.98 -6.68
N VAL A 73 -1.62 -6.72 -7.98
CA VAL A 73 -1.85 -7.77 -8.99
C VAL A 73 -0.61 -8.64 -9.18
N GLU A 74 0.59 -8.05 -9.31
CA GLU A 74 1.84 -8.81 -9.40
C GLU A 74 2.09 -9.67 -8.16
N PHE A 75 1.81 -9.14 -6.98
CA PHE A 75 1.92 -9.89 -5.73
C PHE A 75 0.92 -11.06 -5.69
N ALA A 76 -0.34 -10.83 -6.11
CA ALA A 76 -1.33 -11.89 -6.22
C ALA A 76 -0.91 -12.97 -7.24
N ALA A 77 -0.33 -12.59 -8.37
CA ALA A 77 0.18 -13.52 -9.37
C ALA A 77 1.27 -14.43 -8.79
N ARG A 78 2.23 -13.88 -8.06
CA ARG A 78 3.28 -14.66 -7.37
C ARG A 78 2.73 -15.67 -6.36
N ILE A 79 1.64 -15.32 -5.67
CA ILE A 79 0.94 -16.27 -4.78
C ILE A 79 0.33 -17.42 -5.59
N VAL A 80 -0.35 -17.11 -6.69
CA VAL A 80 -0.96 -18.12 -7.59
C VAL A 80 0.11 -19.04 -8.20
N GLU A 81 1.28 -18.50 -8.52
CA GLU A 81 2.44 -19.27 -9.01
C GLU A 81 3.13 -20.12 -7.93
N GLY A 82 2.73 -19.98 -6.66
CA GLY A 82 3.28 -20.77 -5.56
C GLY A 82 4.62 -20.26 -5.02
N ASP A 83 4.94 -18.98 -5.20
CA ASP A 83 6.11 -18.36 -4.58
C ASP A 83 6.01 -18.44 -3.04
N GLN A 84 6.87 -19.26 -2.43
CA GLN A 84 6.91 -19.52 -1.00
C GLN A 84 7.05 -18.23 -0.17
N ARG A 85 7.77 -17.22 -0.68
CA ARG A 85 7.90 -15.94 0.03
C ARG A 85 6.61 -15.15 -0.03
N ALA A 86 5.95 -15.10 -1.19
CA ALA A 86 4.69 -14.38 -1.33
C ALA A 86 3.57 -15.03 -0.50
N MET A 87 3.50 -16.36 -0.47
CA MET A 87 2.52 -17.13 0.31
C MET A 87 2.66 -16.94 1.83
N THR A 88 3.86 -16.63 2.31
CA THR A 88 4.17 -16.49 3.74
C THR A 88 4.38 -15.03 4.17
N GLU A 89 4.18 -14.07 3.26
CA GLU A 89 4.34 -12.64 3.55
C GLU A 89 3.33 -12.22 4.63
N PRO A 90 3.80 -11.76 5.81
CA PRO A 90 2.92 -11.31 6.86
C PRO A 90 2.13 -10.08 6.40
N GLY A 91 0.81 -10.12 6.56
CA GLY A 91 -0.07 -9.03 6.15
C GLY A 91 -0.46 -9.04 4.66
N GLY A 92 0.01 -10.01 3.86
CA GLY A 92 -0.36 -10.14 2.44
C GLY A 92 -1.88 -10.22 2.22
N GLY A 93 -2.60 -10.92 3.09
CA GLY A 93 -4.08 -10.98 3.03
C GLY A 93 -4.75 -9.63 3.28
N LEU A 94 -4.25 -8.82 4.22
CA LEU A 94 -4.78 -7.49 4.48
C LEU A 94 -4.47 -6.54 3.33
N LEU A 95 -3.27 -6.63 2.74
CA LEU A 95 -2.88 -5.86 1.57
C LEU A 95 -3.80 -6.16 0.38
N LEU A 96 -4.03 -7.44 0.07
CA LEU A 96 -4.90 -7.83 -1.05
C LEU A 96 -6.36 -7.49 -0.81
N ALA A 97 -6.88 -7.64 0.42
CA ALA A 97 -8.23 -7.21 0.75
C ALA A 97 -8.40 -5.68 0.61
N THR A 98 -7.38 -4.92 1.00
CA THR A 98 -7.34 -3.46 0.84
C THR A 98 -7.33 -3.08 -0.64
N ALA A 99 -6.47 -3.73 -1.43
CA ALA A 99 -6.39 -3.50 -2.88
C ALA A 99 -7.70 -3.84 -3.60
N LEU A 100 -8.33 -4.96 -3.26
CA LEU A 100 -9.61 -5.37 -3.84
C LEU A 100 -10.72 -4.36 -3.53
N LEU A 101 -10.83 -3.93 -2.28
CA LEU A 101 -11.83 -2.93 -1.88
C LEU A 101 -11.58 -1.58 -2.56
N GLY A 102 -10.32 -1.13 -2.59
CA GLY A 102 -9.93 0.08 -3.31
C GLY A 102 -10.32 0.01 -4.77
N ALA A 103 -10.00 -1.09 -5.46
CA ALA A 103 -10.29 -1.28 -6.87
C ALA A 103 -11.80 -1.25 -7.16
N SER A 104 -12.60 -1.84 -6.27
CA SER A 104 -14.06 -1.87 -6.41
C SER A 104 -14.75 -0.52 -6.22
N MET A 105 -14.08 0.45 -5.59
CA MET A 105 -14.67 1.74 -5.19
C MET A 105 -14.02 2.94 -5.90
N ALA A 106 -12.79 2.80 -6.41
CA ALA A 106 -11.98 3.88 -6.99
C ALA A 106 -11.98 3.86 -8.52
N TRP A 107 -13.06 3.42 -9.17
CA TRP A 107 -13.09 3.35 -10.64
C TRP A 107 -13.23 4.74 -11.29
N PRO A 108 -12.47 5.07 -12.35
CA PRO A 108 -11.43 4.25 -13.00
C PRO A 108 -10.10 4.23 -12.24
N LEU A 109 -9.41 3.08 -12.29
CA LEU A 109 -8.14 2.91 -11.59
C LEU A 109 -7.01 3.70 -12.24
N PRO A 110 -6.07 4.25 -11.44
CA PRO A 110 -4.79 4.76 -11.94
C PRO A 110 -4.08 3.69 -12.75
N THR A 111 -3.58 4.07 -13.92
CA THR A 111 -2.86 3.15 -14.81
C THR A 111 -1.44 2.94 -14.31
N ALA A 112 -0.89 1.73 -14.47
CA ALA A 112 0.52 1.48 -14.16
C ALA A 112 1.40 2.48 -14.93
N PRO A 113 2.50 2.97 -14.32
CA PRO A 113 3.46 3.78 -15.06
C PRO A 113 3.93 2.99 -16.28
N ALA A 114 4.00 3.64 -17.44
CA ALA A 114 4.56 3.03 -18.63
C ALA A 114 5.97 2.52 -18.28
N ILE A 115 6.21 1.22 -18.44
CA ILE A 115 7.55 0.65 -18.32
C ILE A 115 8.38 1.43 -19.32
N ALA A 116 9.29 2.28 -18.83
CA ALA A 116 10.33 2.82 -19.68
C ALA A 116 11.14 1.60 -20.11
N GLU A 117 10.95 1.16 -21.36
CA GLU A 117 11.84 0.19 -21.99
C GLU A 117 13.25 0.77 -21.86
N GLY A 118 14.02 0.21 -20.91
CA GLY A 118 15.40 0.57 -20.70
C GLY A 118 16.19 0.16 -21.93
N VAL A 119 16.83 1.16 -22.53
CA VAL A 119 17.92 1.08 -23.50
C VAL A 119 19.09 0.28 -22.95
#